data_AF-I6ZGV4-F1
#
_entry.id   AF-I6ZGV4-F1
#
_cell.length_a   1.000
_cell.length_b   1.000
_cell.length_c   1.000
_cell.angle_alpha   90.00
_cell.angle_beta   90.00
_cell.angle_gamma   90.00
#
_symmetry.space_group_name_H-M   'P 1'
#
loop_
_entity.id
_entity.type
_entity.pdbx_description
1 polymer ?
#
loop_
_entity_poly.entity_id
_entity_poly.type
_entity_poly.pdbx_seq_one_letter_code
_entity_poly.pdbx_strand_id
1 'polypeptide(L)'
;MVRERLTKEDEENIDIILNPYPLATENTLKGIDASNDPEVRNGLVNDLSVILSNYAAALNPKVQEKFPKLVGLLKDKDIYNASAFMLSDACRHMEDVQNAFRALGVFELLDFTIDHYRATTSLVYSLCMENKPNTIYFLEKYYNEERDKNSTLMQNVKDQSF
;
A
#
# COMPACT_ATOMS: atom_id res chain seq x y z
N MET A 1 39.62 -24.25 -17.29
CA MET A 1 38.21 -24.45 -16.96
C MET A 1 37.43 -23.29 -17.59
N VAL A 2 36.81 -23.54 -18.75
CA VAL A 2 36.04 -22.51 -19.46
C VAL A 2 34.74 -22.35 -18.68
N ARG A 3 34.45 -21.16 -18.13
CA ARG A 3 33.14 -20.88 -17.53
C ARG A 3 32.09 -20.99 -18.63
N GLU A 4 31.15 -21.91 -18.48
CA GLU A 4 29.93 -21.90 -19.29
C GLU A 4 29.26 -20.53 -19.11
N ARG A 5 28.88 -19.89 -20.21
CA ARG A 5 28.13 -18.64 -20.16
C ARG A 5 26.74 -18.97 -19.63
N LEU A 6 26.29 -18.24 -18.63
CA LEU A 6 24.92 -18.32 -18.13
C LEU A 6 23.95 -18.15 -19.30
N THR A 7 22.91 -18.97 -19.32
CA THR A 7 21.80 -18.78 -20.24
C THR A 7 20.91 -17.64 -19.76
N LYS A 8 20.07 -17.09 -20.63
CA LYS A 8 19.07 -16.08 -20.22
C LYS A 8 18.12 -16.61 -19.14
N GLU A 9 17.80 -17.90 -19.21
CA GLU A 9 16.96 -18.57 -18.21
C GLU A 9 17.68 -18.67 -16.85
N ASP A 10 19.00 -18.90 -16.85
CA ASP A 10 19.81 -18.86 -15.62
C ASP A 10 19.88 -17.45 -15.03
N GLU A 11 20.05 -16.42 -15.86
CA GLU A 11 20.05 -15.02 -15.43
C GLU A 11 18.69 -14.61 -14.83
N GLU A 12 17.58 -15.00 -15.46
CA GLU A 12 16.22 -14.75 -14.95
C GLU A 12 15.96 -15.49 -13.62
N ASN A 13 16.40 -16.74 -13.50
CA ASN A 13 16.25 -17.52 -12.27
C ASN A 13 17.10 -16.95 -11.12
N ILE A 14 18.33 -16.49 -11.41
CA ILE A 14 19.19 -15.82 -10.43
C ILE A 14 18.55 -14.51 -9.98
N ASP A 15 18.00 -13.72 -10.90
CA ASP A 15 17.30 -12.47 -10.57
C ASP A 15 16.09 -12.70 -9.66
N ILE A 16 15.32 -13.79 -9.87
CA ILE A 16 14.20 -14.17 -9.01
C ILE A 16 14.69 -14.55 -7.60
N ILE A 17 15.78 -15.32 -7.51
CA ILE A 17 16.36 -15.74 -6.22
C ILE A 17 16.88 -14.53 -5.45
N LEU A 18 17.51 -13.57 -6.15
CA LEU A 18 18.10 -12.38 -5.54
C LEU A 18 17.05 -11.29 -5.24
N ASN A 19 15.90 -11.29 -5.94
CA ASN A 19 14.87 -10.29 -5.79
C ASN A 19 13.46 -10.88 -5.99
N PRO A 20 12.93 -11.64 -5.01
CA PRO A 20 11.67 -12.36 -5.15
C PRO A 20 10.43 -11.47 -5.06
N TYR A 21 10.56 -10.22 -4.59
CA TYR A 21 9.41 -9.36 -4.29
C TYR A 21 8.47 -9.09 -5.48
N PRO A 22 8.96 -8.79 -6.70
CA PRO A 22 8.07 -8.57 -7.84
C PRO A 22 7.24 -9.82 -8.18
N LEU A 23 7.85 -11.00 -8.14
CA LEU A 23 7.17 -12.26 -8.44
C LEU A 23 6.14 -12.61 -7.36
N ALA A 24 6.52 -12.46 -6.07
CA ALA A 24 5.61 -12.69 -4.96
C ALA A 24 4.40 -11.75 -5.04
N THR A 25 4.64 -10.45 -5.26
CA THR A 25 3.58 -9.43 -5.42
C THR A 25 2.63 -9.79 -6.57
N GLU A 26 3.19 -10.13 -7.74
CA GLU A 26 2.40 -10.48 -8.93
C GLU A 26 1.56 -11.75 -8.70
N ASN A 27 2.14 -12.78 -8.10
CA ASN A 27 1.45 -14.04 -7.83
C ASN A 27 0.31 -13.85 -6.82
N THR A 28 0.55 -13.10 -5.74
CA THR A 28 -0.49 -12.82 -4.75
C THR A 28 -1.62 -11.99 -5.34
N LEU A 29 -1.31 -10.98 -6.17
CA LEU A 29 -2.33 -10.20 -6.90
C LEU A 29 -3.15 -11.05 -7.87
N LYS A 30 -2.53 -12.02 -8.56
CA LYS A 30 -3.27 -12.99 -9.39
C LYS A 30 -4.18 -13.89 -8.56
N GLY A 31 -3.73 -14.29 -7.37
CA GLY A 31 -4.56 -15.05 -6.42
C GLY A 31 -5.80 -14.27 -5.98
N ILE A 32 -5.65 -12.97 -5.70
CA ILE A 32 -6.77 -12.09 -5.32
C ILE A 32 -7.80 -11.99 -6.44
N ASP A 33 -7.36 -11.84 -7.70
CA ASP A 33 -8.25 -11.77 -8.85
C ASP A 33 -8.94 -13.10 -9.16
N ALA A 34 -8.29 -14.22 -8.86
CA ALA A 34 -8.80 -15.56 -9.16
C ALA A 34 -9.82 -16.06 -8.14
N SER A 35 -9.85 -15.48 -6.93
CA SER A 35 -10.79 -15.85 -5.88
C SER A 35 -11.99 -14.90 -5.84
N ASN A 36 -13.18 -15.46 -5.62
CA ASN A 36 -14.39 -14.68 -5.29
C ASN A 36 -14.71 -14.71 -3.79
N ASP A 37 -13.95 -15.46 -2.98
CA ASP A 37 -14.17 -15.59 -1.54
C ASP A 37 -13.48 -14.44 -0.79
N PRO A 38 -14.24 -13.57 -0.11
CA PRO A 38 -13.69 -12.46 0.68
C PRO A 38 -12.66 -12.88 1.72
N GLU A 39 -12.81 -14.03 2.38
CA GLU A 39 -11.90 -14.47 3.43
C GLU A 39 -10.53 -14.83 2.84
N VAL A 40 -10.53 -15.60 1.75
CA VAL A 40 -9.31 -15.94 0.99
C VAL A 40 -8.63 -14.69 0.47
N ARG A 41 -9.40 -13.75 -0.10
CA ARG A 41 -8.85 -12.51 -0.65
C ARG A 41 -8.26 -11.61 0.43
N ASN A 42 -8.91 -11.47 1.58
CA ASN A 42 -8.34 -10.77 2.74
C ASN A 42 -7.03 -11.42 3.21
N GLY A 43 -6.96 -12.75 3.24
CA GLY A 43 -5.72 -13.48 3.54
C GLY A 43 -4.57 -13.11 2.60
N LEU A 44 -4.84 -13.11 1.30
CA LEU A 44 -3.85 -12.74 0.28
C LEU A 44 -3.45 -11.25 0.36
N VAL A 45 -4.37 -10.35 0.72
CA VAL A 45 -4.04 -8.94 0.96
C VAL A 45 -3.13 -8.78 2.18
N ASN A 46 -3.33 -9.57 3.23
CA ASN A 46 -2.43 -9.59 4.38
C ASN A 46 -1.03 -10.10 4.01
N ASP A 47 -0.93 -11.09 3.12
CA ASP A 47 0.36 -11.55 2.59
C ASP A 47 1.08 -10.43 1.83
N LEU A 48 0.36 -9.62 1.04
CA LEU A 48 0.90 -8.41 0.41
C LEU A 48 1.39 -7.40 1.44
N SER A 49 0.68 -7.23 2.56
CA SER A 49 1.11 -6.36 3.68
C SER A 49 2.49 -6.76 4.19
N VAL A 50 2.69 -8.06 4.42
CA VAL A 50 3.98 -8.60 4.90
C VAL A 50 5.09 -8.35 3.87
N ILE A 51 4.83 -8.59 2.59
CA ILE A 51 5.79 -8.32 1.50
C ILE A 51 6.16 -6.83 1.48
N LEU A 52 5.16 -5.94 1.48
CA LEU A 52 5.33 -4.51 1.27
C LEU A 52 5.81 -3.74 2.51
N SER A 53 5.69 -4.33 3.70
CA SER A 53 6.35 -3.81 4.91
C SER A 53 7.88 -3.83 4.80
N ASN A 54 8.43 -4.60 3.85
CA ASN A 54 9.85 -4.58 3.57
C ASN A 54 10.20 -3.39 2.66
N TYR A 55 11.06 -2.50 3.16
CA TYR A 55 11.51 -1.30 2.45
C TYR A 55 12.08 -1.61 1.04
N ALA A 56 12.85 -2.70 0.90
CA ALA A 56 13.41 -3.10 -0.38
C ALA A 56 12.33 -3.56 -1.38
N ALA A 57 11.21 -4.09 -0.90
CA ALA A 57 10.07 -4.45 -1.74
C ALA A 57 9.30 -3.19 -2.17
N ALA A 58 8.95 -2.31 -1.23
CA ALA A 58 8.16 -1.10 -1.51
C ALA A 58 8.86 -0.12 -2.47
N LEU A 59 10.20 -0.06 -2.43
CA LEU A 59 10.99 0.77 -3.35
C LEU A 59 11.42 0.07 -4.63
N ASN A 60 11.09 -1.21 -4.82
CA ASN A 60 11.45 -1.93 -6.02
C ASN A 60 10.63 -1.43 -7.22
N PRO A 61 11.24 -0.93 -8.31
CA PRO A 61 10.49 -0.39 -9.46
C PRO A 61 9.46 -1.37 -10.05
N LYS A 62 9.81 -2.66 -10.13
CA LYS A 62 8.91 -3.71 -10.66
C LYS A 62 7.71 -3.97 -9.72
N VAL A 63 7.87 -3.73 -8.42
CA VAL A 63 6.75 -3.75 -7.46
C VAL A 63 5.93 -2.46 -7.58
N GLN A 64 6.58 -1.30 -7.76
CA GLN A 64 5.88 -0.02 -7.93
C GLN A 64 5.02 0.03 -9.20
N GLU A 65 5.40 -0.67 -10.26
CA GLU A 65 4.55 -0.89 -11.45
C GLU A 65 3.18 -1.52 -11.09
N LYS A 66 3.06 -2.17 -9.94
CA LYS A 66 1.82 -2.80 -9.44
C LYS A 66 1.01 -1.89 -8.53
N PHE A 67 1.52 -0.72 -8.13
CA PHE A 67 0.83 0.23 -7.27
C PHE A 67 -0.57 0.61 -7.76
N PRO A 68 -0.83 0.86 -9.06
CA PRO A 68 -2.19 1.15 -9.53
C PRO A 68 -3.19 0.04 -9.18
N LYS A 69 -2.76 -1.22 -9.26
CA LYS A 69 -3.59 -2.38 -8.91
C LYS A 69 -3.78 -2.50 -7.41
N LEU A 70 -2.72 -2.30 -6.62
CA LEU A 70 -2.78 -2.31 -5.15
C LEU A 70 -3.72 -1.23 -4.61
N VAL A 71 -3.59 0.01 -5.10
CA VAL A 71 -4.50 1.13 -4.77
C VAL A 71 -5.93 0.80 -5.21
N GLY A 72 -6.10 0.14 -6.35
CA GLY A 72 -7.39 -0.30 -6.86
C GLY A 72 -8.16 -1.25 -5.93
N LEU A 73 -7.48 -1.99 -5.04
CA LEU A 73 -8.12 -2.90 -4.09
C LEU A 73 -9.03 -2.17 -3.09
N LEU A 74 -8.78 -0.89 -2.80
CA LEU A 74 -9.65 -0.05 -1.97
C LEU A 74 -11.06 0.16 -2.55
N LYS A 75 -11.29 -0.18 -3.82
CA LYS A 75 -12.64 -0.08 -4.42
C LYS A 75 -13.56 -1.20 -3.95
N ASP A 76 -13.00 -2.29 -3.45
CA ASP A 76 -13.74 -3.45 -2.99
C ASP A 76 -14.02 -3.36 -1.49
N LYS A 77 -15.30 -3.34 -1.12
CA LYS A 77 -15.74 -3.17 0.27
C LYS A 77 -15.47 -4.40 1.13
N ASP A 78 -15.44 -5.59 0.54
CA ASP A 78 -15.24 -6.84 1.28
C ASP A 78 -13.79 -7.03 1.73
N ILE A 79 -12.85 -6.35 1.07
CA ILE A 79 -11.40 -6.39 1.40
C ILE A 79 -10.82 -5.01 1.71
N TYR A 80 -11.67 -3.99 1.87
CA TYR A 80 -11.23 -2.60 2.04
C TYR A 80 -10.28 -2.44 3.23
N ASN A 81 -10.66 -2.97 4.39
CA ASN A 81 -9.89 -2.80 5.62
C ASN A 81 -8.50 -3.42 5.51
N ALA A 82 -8.39 -4.65 4.99
CA ALA A 82 -7.10 -5.28 4.77
C ALA A 82 -6.27 -4.50 3.75
N SER A 83 -6.90 -3.99 2.68
CA SER A 83 -6.22 -3.21 1.65
C SER A 83 -5.68 -1.88 2.19
N ALA A 84 -6.45 -1.20 3.03
CA ALA A 84 -6.02 0.04 3.67
C ALA A 84 -4.86 -0.19 4.65
N PHE A 85 -4.87 -1.28 5.43
CA PHE A 85 -3.72 -1.65 6.27
C PHE A 85 -2.49 -2.00 5.44
N MET A 86 -2.66 -2.79 4.37
CA MET A 86 -1.57 -3.12 3.45
C MET A 86 -0.90 -1.88 2.84
N LEU A 87 -1.70 -0.91 2.38
CA LEU A 87 -1.16 0.35 1.88
C LEU A 87 -0.54 1.20 2.99
N SER A 88 -1.07 1.13 4.22
CA SER A 88 -0.50 1.80 5.39
C SER A 88 0.91 1.31 5.68
N ASP A 89 1.12 0.00 5.62
CA ASP A 89 2.42 -0.64 5.84
C ASP A 89 3.39 -0.35 4.69
N ALA A 90 2.88 -0.34 3.45
CA ALA A 90 3.67 -0.13 2.25
C ALA A 90 4.27 1.28 2.13
N CYS A 91 3.67 2.31 2.73
CA CYS A 91 4.12 3.71 2.57
C CYS A 91 4.66 4.37 3.85
N ARG A 92 4.62 3.69 4.99
CA ARG A 92 5.00 4.30 6.27
C ARG A 92 6.47 4.76 6.24
N HIS A 93 6.72 6.03 6.58
CA HIS A 93 8.06 6.64 6.57
C HIS A 93 8.76 6.67 5.19
N MET A 94 7.99 6.56 4.09
CA MET A 94 8.54 6.51 2.73
C MET A 94 7.88 7.57 1.83
N GLU A 95 8.42 8.79 1.84
CA GLU A 95 7.85 9.94 1.13
C GLU A 95 7.59 9.67 -0.36
N ASP A 96 8.52 9.00 -1.04
CA ASP A 96 8.38 8.63 -2.45
C ASP A 96 7.18 7.72 -2.69
N VAL A 97 6.95 6.73 -1.81
CA VAL A 97 5.81 5.80 -1.92
C VAL A 97 4.51 6.51 -1.57
N GLN A 98 4.50 7.34 -0.53
CA GLN A 98 3.34 8.15 -0.16
C GLN A 98 2.92 9.09 -1.30
N ASN A 99 3.88 9.73 -1.97
CA ASN A 99 3.64 10.62 -3.10
C ASN A 99 3.18 9.85 -4.33
N ALA A 100 3.72 8.65 -4.59
CA ALA A 100 3.25 7.76 -5.64
C ALA A 100 1.78 7.35 -5.43
N PHE A 101 1.41 6.95 -4.21
CA PHE A 101 0.01 6.63 -3.88
C PHE A 101 -0.92 7.83 -4.01
N ARG A 102 -0.48 9.03 -3.59
CA ARG A 102 -1.24 10.25 -3.85
C ARG A 102 -1.45 10.49 -5.34
N ALA A 103 -0.41 10.35 -6.17
CA ALA A 103 -0.52 10.54 -7.62
C ALA A 103 -1.49 9.54 -8.27
N LEU A 104 -1.66 8.36 -7.67
CA LEU A 104 -2.61 7.33 -8.08
C LEU A 104 -4.04 7.56 -7.56
N GLY A 105 -4.27 8.63 -6.79
CA GLY A 105 -5.59 8.99 -6.30
C GLY A 105 -6.05 8.18 -5.08
N VAL A 106 -5.13 7.79 -4.20
CA VAL A 106 -5.48 7.01 -2.99
C VAL A 106 -6.46 7.76 -2.07
N PHE A 107 -6.36 9.10 -1.98
CA PHE A 107 -7.21 9.91 -1.10
C PHE A 107 -8.68 9.92 -1.56
N GLU A 108 -8.92 9.83 -2.86
CA GLU A 108 -10.24 9.76 -3.48
C GLU A 108 -10.95 8.43 -3.23
N LEU A 109 -10.22 7.41 -2.77
CA LEU A 109 -10.75 6.08 -2.46
C LEU A 109 -11.00 5.85 -0.96
N LEU A 110 -10.71 6.85 -0.11
CA LEU A 110 -10.89 6.73 1.34
C LEU A 110 -12.37 6.57 1.71
N ASP A 111 -12.65 5.59 2.56
CA ASP A 111 -13.98 5.29 3.07
C ASP A 111 -14.07 5.59 4.58
N PHE A 112 -14.85 6.61 4.92
CA PHE A 112 -15.04 7.06 6.29
C PHE A 112 -16.32 6.54 6.96
N THR A 113 -16.95 5.50 6.40
CA THR A 113 -18.03 4.77 7.07
C THR A 113 -17.53 4.14 8.37
N ILE A 114 -18.48 3.86 9.28
CA ILE A 114 -18.17 3.34 10.63
C ILE A 114 -17.31 2.06 10.55
N ASP A 115 -17.62 1.17 9.61
CA ASP A 115 -16.94 -0.13 9.46
C ASP A 115 -15.51 0.00 8.93
N HIS A 116 -15.20 1.08 8.21
CA HIS A 116 -13.92 1.31 7.55
C HIS A 116 -13.05 2.37 8.21
N TYR A 117 -13.62 3.16 9.12
CA TYR A 117 -12.99 4.34 9.72
C TYR A 117 -11.62 4.03 10.35
N ARG A 118 -11.48 2.91 11.05
CA ARG A 118 -10.21 2.52 11.69
C ARG A 118 -9.10 2.27 10.67
N ALA A 119 -9.40 1.54 9.60
CA ALA A 119 -8.40 1.24 8.57
C ALA A 119 -8.07 2.49 7.75
N THR A 120 -9.09 3.30 7.42
CA THR A 120 -8.92 4.58 6.72
C THR A 120 -8.05 5.55 7.50
N THR A 121 -8.27 5.70 8.81
CA THR A 121 -7.46 6.60 9.63
C THR A 121 -6.02 6.13 9.79
N SER A 122 -5.79 4.81 9.81
CA SER A 122 -4.44 4.22 9.73
C SER A 122 -3.74 4.57 8.43
N LEU A 123 -4.43 4.42 7.29
CA LEU A 123 -3.87 4.73 5.97
C LEU A 123 -3.54 6.21 5.83
N VAL A 124 -4.46 7.08 6.21
CA VAL A 124 -4.23 8.54 6.21
C VAL A 124 -3.01 8.89 7.06
N TYR A 125 -2.91 8.33 8.27
CA TYR A 125 -1.75 8.58 9.13
C TYR A 125 -0.44 8.18 8.43
N SER A 126 -0.36 6.98 7.84
CA SER A 126 0.82 6.53 7.10
C SER A 126 1.12 7.35 5.83
N LEU A 127 0.10 7.86 5.13
CA LEU A 127 0.26 8.69 3.94
C LEU A 127 0.76 10.11 4.26
N CYS A 128 0.45 10.60 5.45
CA CYS A 128 0.73 11.96 5.90
C CYS A 128 1.97 12.06 6.81
N MET A 129 2.36 10.96 7.47
CA MET A 129 3.48 10.94 8.41
C MET A 129 4.76 11.44 7.74
N GLU A 130 5.32 12.52 8.31
CA GLU A 130 6.54 13.19 7.83
C GLU A 130 6.43 13.78 6.41
N ASN A 131 5.23 13.82 5.81
CA ASN A 131 4.97 14.31 4.47
C ASN A 131 4.01 15.50 4.49
N LYS A 132 4.59 16.70 4.63
CA LYS A 132 3.84 17.96 4.69
C LYS A 132 2.93 18.17 3.46
N PRO A 133 3.37 17.95 2.21
CA PRO A 133 2.49 18.07 1.05
C PRO A 133 1.24 17.20 1.11
N ASN A 134 1.33 15.97 1.59
CA ASN A 134 0.19 15.07 1.74
C ASN A 134 -0.69 15.46 2.92
N THR A 135 -0.09 15.84 4.06
CA THR A 135 -0.82 16.34 5.23
C THR A 135 -1.68 17.54 4.89
N ILE A 136 -1.11 18.56 4.23
CA ILE A 136 -1.87 19.76 3.79
C ILE A 136 -3.01 19.35 2.85
N TYR A 137 -2.71 18.52 1.84
CA TYR A 137 -3.71 18.07 0.87
C TYR A 137 -4.89 17.34 1.55
N PHE A 138 -4.60 16.47 2.52
CA PHE A 138 -5.62 15.76 3.28
C PHE A 138 -6.48 16.72 4.12
N LEU A 139 -5.83 17.60 4.89
CA LEU A 139 -6.50 18.53 5.79
C LEU A 139 -7.42 19.51 5.05
N GLU A 140 -7.02 19.97 3.87
CA GLU A 140 -7.81 20.92 3.07
C GLU A 140 -9.03 20.26 2.40
N LYS A 141 -8.93 18.98 2.02
CA LYS A 141 -9.93 18.34 1.15
C LYS A 141 -10.80 17.27 1.80
N TYR A 142 -10.28 16.54 2.79
CA TYR A 142 -10.91 15.31 3.29
C TYR A 142 -11.13 15.29 4.80
N TYR A 143 -10.36 16.06 5.56
CA TYR A 143 -10.51 16.16 7.01
C TYR A 143 -11.88 16.74 7.39
N ASN A 144 -12.51 16.17 8.42
CA ASN A 144 -13.77 16.66 8.95
C ASN A 144 -13.71 16.67 10.48
N GLU A 145 -13.78 17.86 11.09
CA GLU A 145 -13.61 18.03 12.54
C GLU A 145 -14.66 17.26 13.35
N GLU A 146 -15.92 17.22 12.91
CA GLU A 146 -16.98 16.51 13.64
C GLU A 146 -16.72 15.00 13.71
N ARG A 147 -16.25 14.43 12.60
CA ARG A 147 -15.88 13.02 12.47
C ARG A 147 -14.58 12.70 13.20
N ASP A 148 -13.55 13.54 13.06
CA ASP A 148 -12.16 13.18 13.33
C ASP A 148 -11.61 13.66 14.68
N LYS A 149 -12.31 14.57 15.38
CA LYS A 149 -11.86 15.17 16.67
C LYS A 149 -11.49 14.16 17.76
N ASN A 150 -12.09 12.97 17.74
CA ASN A 150 -11.87 11.94 18.76
C ASN A 150 -10.82 10.88 18.35
N SER A 151 -10.30 10.94 17.11
CA SER A 151 -9.29 10.00 16.63
C SER A 151 -7.89 10.52 16.93
N THR A 152 -7.16 9.83 17.81
CA THR A 152 -5.76 10.17 18.14
C THR A 152 -4.88 10.23 16.90
N LEU A 153 -5.08 9.33 15.94
CA LEU A 153 -4.31 9.34 14.68
C LEU A 153 -4.59 10.61 13.87
N MET A 154 -5.84 11.04 13.78
CA MET A 154 -6.19 12.25 13.04
C MET A 154 -5.68 13.52 13.75
N GLN A 155 -5.71 13.55 15.08
CA GLN A 155 -5.11 14.64 15.85
C GLN A 155 -3.59 14.72 15.58
N ASN A 156 -2.90 13.58 15.57
CA ASN A 156 -1.48 13.54 15.21
C ASN A 156 -1.21 14.03 13.78
N VAL A 157 -2.10 13.77 12.81
CA VAL A 157 -1.97 14.30 11.44
C VAL A 157 -2.14 15.82 11.43
N LYS A 158 -3.13 16.34 12.17
CA LYS A 158 -3.39 17.78 12.30
C LYS A 158 -2.21 18.51 12.94
N ASP A 159 -1.63 17.94 13.99
CA ASP A 159 -0.53 18.54 14.73
C ASP A 159 0.80 18.60 13.94
N GLN A 160 0.96 17.77 12.91
CA GLN A 160 2.14 17.80 12.02
C GLN A 160 2.15 18.97 11.01
N SER A 161 1.03 19.68 10.87
CA SER A 161 0.89 20.78 9.91
C SER A 161 1.38 22.15 10.43
N PHE A 162 1.74 22.23 11.72
CA PHE A 162 2.27 23.42 12.40
C PHE A 162 3.76 23.27 12.73
#